data_AF-A0A530GIF3-F1
#
_entry.id   AF-A0A530GIF3-F1
#
_cell.length_a   1.000
_cell.length_b   1.000
_cell.length_c   1.000
_cell.angle_alpha   90.00
_cell.angle_beta   90.00
_cell.angle_gamma   90.00
#
_symmetry.space_group_name_H-M   'P 1'
#
loop_
_entity.id
_entity.type
_entity.pdbx_description
1 polymer ?
#
loop_
_entity_poly.entity_id
_entity_poly.type
_entity_poly.pdbx_seq_one_letter_code
_entity_poly.pdbx_strand_id
1 'polypeptide(L)'
;GLGWAKEGVLRSLNDLYAKNGWKDALPPVMLQFLQQDDTFFSTPINMHRQNWVWANKAVFDKAGIAIPTSWDELIASAEKLKAIGVTPIAMSDESWQIEELFESMLIDVNGPDFYKKAAIDLDETALSSPEMIKTFELLGKVRGLHD
;
A
#
# COMPACT_ATOMS: atom_id res chain seq x y z
N GLY A 1 11.19 4.66 -13.45
CA GLY A 1 11.69 6.02 -13.70
C GLY A 1 13.18 6.10 -13.49
N LEU A 2 13.62 6.07 -12.23
CA LEU A 2 15.04 6.23 -11.85
C LEU A 2 16.01 5.24 -12.51
N GLY A 3 15.65 3.96 -12.67
CA GLY A 3 16.49 3.00 -13.40
C GLY A 3 16.78 3.46 -14.83
N TRP A 4 15.73 3.81 -15.59
CA TRP A 4 15.88 4.35 -16.95
C TRP A 4 16.62 5.69 -16.99
N ALA A 5 16.49 6.53 -15.96
CA ALA A 5 17.24 7.77 -15.85
C ALA A 5 18.75 7.49 -15.72
N LYS A 6 19.14 6.49 -14.92
CA LYS A 6 20.54 6.04 -14.76
C LYS A 6 21.14 5.52 -16.07
N GLU A 7 20.34 4.84 -16.89
CA GLU A 7 20.75 4.38 -18.22
C GLU A 7 20.91 5.53 -19.24
N GLY A 8 20.51 6.76 -18.90
CA GLY A 8 20.63 7.93 -19.78
C GLY A 8 19.66 7.93 -20.97
N VAL A 9 18.63 7.08 -20.94
CA VAL A 9 17.68 6.92 -22.07
C VAL A 9 16.47 7.85 -22.00
N LEU A 10 16.34 8.64 -20.93
CA LEU A 10 15.23 9.56 -20.74
C LEU A 10 15.58 10.97 -21.22
N ARG A 11 14.61 11.63 -21.86
CA ARG A 11 14.73 13.04 -22.25
C ARG A 11 14.60 13.94 -21.01
N SER A 12 15.44 14.97 -20.94
CA SER A 12 15.29 16.05 -19.95
C SER A 12 13.98 16.81 -20.15
N LEU A 13 13.30 17.08 -19.04
CA LEU A 13 12.10 17.91 -18.95
C LEU A 13 12.38 19.29 -18.33
N ASN A 14 13.65 19.65 -18.10
CA ASN A 14 14.02 20.90 -17.41
C ASN A 14 13.41 22.15 -18.05
N ASP A 15 13.42 22.25 -19.38
CA ASP A 15 12.81 23.37 -20.10
C ASP A 15 11.31 23.48 -19.82
N LEU A 16 10.61 22.36 -19.67
CA LEU A 16 9.19 22.34 -19.32
C LEU A 16 8.98 22.70 -17.84
N TYR A 17 9.81 22.20 -16.95
CA TYR A 17 9.76 22.56 -15.54
C TYR A 17 10.00 24.05 -15.32
N ALA A 18 10.99 24.63 -16.00
CA ALA A 18 11.28 26.07 -15.97
C ALA A 18 10.15 26.90 -16.57
N LYS A 19 9.65 26.50 -17.75
CA LYS A 19 8.56 27.20 -18.45
C LYS A 19 7.28 27.24 -17.62
N ASN A 20 6.95 26.17 -16.91
CA ASN A 20 5.66 26.03 -16.23
C ASN A 20 5.74 26.20 -14.70
N GLY A 21 6.92 26.40 -14.12
CA GLY A 21 7.09 26.54 -12.67
C GLY A 21 6.71 25.28 -11.89
N TRP A 22 6.81 24.09 -12.50
CA TRP A 22 6.28 22.85 -11.91
C TRP A 22 6.99 22.42 -10.64
N LYS A 23 8.26 22.76 -10.47
CA LYS A 23 9.03 22.41 -9.27
C LYS A 23 8.39 22.98 -8.00
N ASP A 24 7.91 24.22 -8.07
CA ASP A 24 7.35 24.94 -6.92
C ASP A 24 5.94 24.46 -6.56
N ALA A 25 5.26 23.78 -7.49
CA ALA A 25 3.93 23.21 -7.28
C ALA A 25 3.98 21.82 -6.61
N LEU A 26 5.17 21.24 -6.41
CA LEU A 26 5.34 19.88 -5.93
C LEU A 26 5.81 19.85 -4.47
N PRO A 27 5.28 18.92 -3.66
CA PRO A 27 5.87 18.63 -2.35
C PRO A 27 7.34 18.21 -2.50
N PRO A 28 8.28 18.71 -1.68
CA PRO A 28 9.70 18.40 -1.81
C PRO A 28 10.03 16.91 -1.82
N VAL A 29 9.26 16.11 -1.07
CA VAL A 29 9.41 14.64 -1.00
C VAL A 29 9.21 13.95 -2.36
N MET A 30 8.53 14.59 -3.30
CA MET A 30 8.32 14.05 -4.64
C MET A 30 9.56 14.13 -5.52
N LEU A 31 10.43 15.11 -5.28
CA LEU A 31 11.54 15.41 -6.19
C LEU A 31 12.46 14.19 -6.37
N GLN A 32 12.70 13.42 -5.30
CA GLN A 32 13.52 12.20 -5.36
C GLN A 32 13.03 11.15 -6.37
N PHE A 33 11.76 11.19 -6.77
CA PHE A 33 11.17 10.26 -7.75
C PHE A 33 11.12 10.82 -9.17
N LEU A 34 11.38 12.12 -9.34
CA LEU A 34 11.11 12.87 -10.57
C LEU A 34 12.38 13.40 -11.24
N GLN A 35 13.47 13.54 -10.48
CA GLN A 35 14.76 14.01 -10.97
C GLN A 35 15.91 13.11 -10.52
N GLN A 36 16.98 13.12 -11.31
CA GLN A 36 18.30 12.62 -10.93
C GLN A 36 19.27 13.78 -11.14
N ASP A 37 20.05 14.07 -10.10
CA ASP A 37 20.83 15.31 -10.01
C ASP A 37 19.92 16.51 -10.29
N ASP A 38 20.27 17.36 -11.26
CA ASP A 38 19.48 18.52 -11.68
C ASP A 38 18.59 18.26 -12.91
N THR A 39 18.44 17.00 -13.34
CA THR A 39 17.65 16.64 -14.52
C THR A 39 16.30 16.02 -14.15
N PHE A 40 15.21 16.73 -14.43
CA PHE A 40 13.86 16.20 -14.39
C PHE A 40 13.61 15.25 -15.57
N PHE A 41 13.07 14.07 -15.29
CA PHE A 41 12.76 13.06 -16.31
C PHE A 41 11.30 12.58 -16.29
N SER A 42 10.52 12.99 -15.29
CA SER A 42 9.08 12.72 -15.20
C SER A 42 8.32 13.85 -14.51
N THR A 43 6.99 13.82 -14.65
CA THR A 43 6.06 14.74 -13.97
C THR A 43 4.90 13.91 -13.42
N PRO A 44 4.56 14.03 -12.12
CA PRO A 44 3.49 13.25 -11.53
C PRO A 44 2.13 13.79 -11.98
N ILE A 45 1.17 12.89 -12.22
CA ILE A 45 -0.21 13.26 -12.57
C ILE A 45 -1.19 13.08 -11.41
N ASN A 46 -0.84 12.24 -10.44
CA ASN A 46 -1.66 11.95 -9.27
C ASN A 46 -0.80 11.37 -8.12
N MET A 47 -1.46 11.14 -6.99
CA MET A 47 -0.94 10.41 -5.84
C MET A 47 -2.01 9.42 -5.39
N HIS A 48 -1.72 8.13 -5.50
CA HIS A 48 -2.61 7.10 -4.98
C HIS A 48 -2.27 6.82 -3.51
N ARG A 49 -3.31 6.55 -2.71
CA ARG A 49 -3.15 5.96 -1.38
C ARG A 49 -3.60 4.51 -1.47
N GLN A 50 -2.73 3.61 -1.07
CA GLN A 50 -2.89 2.19 -1.32
C GLN A 50 -3.52 1.43 -0.15
N ASN A 51 -3.25 1.86 1.07
CA ASN A 51 -3.73 1.23 2.30
C ASN A 51 -5.19 1.59 2.64
N TRP A 52 -6.10 1.42 1.68
CA TRP A 52 -7.55 1.57 1.88
C TRP A 52 -8.26 0.22 1.87
N VAL A 53 -9.24 0.08 2.78
CA VAL A 53 -10.24 -0.99 2.72
C VAL A 53 -11.59 -0.37 2.38
N TRP A 54 -12.27 -0.93 1.37
CA TRP A 54 -13.59 -0.47 0.94
C TRP A 54 -14.68 -1.32 1.60
N ALA A 55 -15.63 -0.69 2.28
CA ALA A 55 -16.71 -1.37 3.00
C ALA A 55 -18.09 -1.03 2.43
N ASN A 56 -18.98 -2.02 2.35
CA ASN A 56 -20.38 -1.82 1.98
C ASN A 56 -21.25 -1.66 3.24
N LYS A 57 -21.64 -0.42 3.56
CA LYS A 57 -22.43 -0.12 4.75
C LYS A 57 -23.72 -0.95 4.88
N ALA A 58 -24.43 -1.19 3.77
CA ALA A 58 -25.69 -1.95 3.80
C ALA A 58 -25.47 -3.42 4.21
N VAL A 59 -24.31 -4.00 3.87
CA VAL A 59 -23.93 -5.35 4.29
C VAL A 59 -23.71 -5.42 5.80
N PHE A 60 -22.96 -4.46 6.36
CA PHE A 60 -22.70 -4.40 7.80
C PHE A 60 -23.99 -4.14 8.59
N ASP A 61 -24.86 -3.25 8.11
CA ASP A 61 -26.18 -2.98 8.71
C ASP A 61 -27.06 -4.25 8.70
N LYS A 62 -27.10 -5.01 7.59
CA LYS A 62 -27.83 -6.27 7.47
C LYS A 62 -27.30 -7.35 8.43
N ALA A 63 -25.98 -7.38 8.66
CA ALA A 63 -25.33 -8.29 9.60
C ALA A 63 -25.44 -7.83 11.07
N GLY A 64 -25.99 -6.63 11.34
CA GLY A 64 -26.15 -6.09 12.69
C GLY A 64 -24.82 -5.82 13.40
N ILE A 65 -23.80 -5.41 12.65
CA ILE A 65 -22.45 -5.11 13.16
C ILE A 65 -21.96 -3.74 12.68
N ALA A 66 -21.09 -3.12 13.47
CA ALA A 66 -20.40 -1.91 13.03
C ALA A 66 -19.37 -2.24 11.94
N ILE A 67 -19.02 -1.23 11.12
CA ILE A 67 -17.90 -1.35 10.17
C ILE A 67 -16.60 -1.46 10.99
N PRO A 68 -15.76 -2.48 10.75
CA PRO A 68 -14.53 -2.69 11.49
C PRO A 68 -13.52 -1.58 11.21
N THR A 69 -12.77 -1.22 12.24
CA THR A 69 -11.72 -0.21 12.22
C THR A 69 -10.33 -0.80 12.43
N SER A 70 -10.25 -2.13 12.62
CA SER A 70 -9.02 -2.89 12.73
C SER A 70 -9.15 -4.26 12.06
N TRP A 71 -8.00 -4.88 11.77
CA TRP A 71 -7.95 -6.24 11.23
C TRP A 71 -8.58 -7.28 12.17
N ASP A 72 -8.38 -7.15 13.48
CA ASP A 72 -8.98 -8.05 14.47
C ASP A 72 -10.51 -7.93 14.49
N GLU A 73 -11.05 -6.71 14.40
CA GLU A 73 -12.51 -6.49 14.29
C GLU A 73 -13.09 -7.05 13.00
N LEU A 74 -12.36 -6.94 11.89
CA LEU A 74 -12.75 -7.53 10.61
C LEU A 74 -12.80 -9.06 10.70
N ILE A 75 -11.76 -9.68 11.27
CA ILE A 75 -11.70 -11.14 11.48
C ILE A 75 -12.85 -11.59 12.39
N ALA A 76 -13.12 -10.87 13.48
CA ALA A 76 -14.23 -11.17 14.39
C ALA A 76 -15.62 -11.00 13.74
N SER A 77 -15.73 -10.17 12.69
CA SER A 77 -16.95 -9.95 11.93
C SER A 77 -17.23 -11.05 10.89
N ALA A 78 -16.24 -11.87 10.55
CA ALA A 78 -16.30 -12.81 9.44
C ALA A 78 -17.45 -13.81 9.54
N GLU A 79 -17.66 -14.41 10.72
CA GLU A 79 -18.72 -15.41 10.90
C GLU A 79 -20.13 -14.83 10.66
N LYS A 80 -20.37 -13.60 11.12
CA LYS A 80 -21.66 -12.91 10.92
C LYS A 80 -21.90 -12.54 9.47
N LEU A 81 -20.85 -12.13 8.75
CA LEU A 81 -20.91 -11.86 7.31
C LEU A 81 -21.17 -13.15 6.52
N LYS A 82 -20.46 -14.24 6.85
CA LYS A 82 -20.67 -15.55 6.22
C LYS A 82 -22.08 -16.10 6.49
N ALA A 83 -22.64 -15.90 7.70
CA ALA A 83 -24.00 -16.33 8.05
C ALA A 83 -25.11 -15.69 7.19
N ILE A 84 -24.85 -14.51 6.60
CA ILE A 84 -25.77 -13.86 5.66
C ILE A 84 -25.40 -14.08 4.19
N GLY A 85 -24.47 -15.00 3.92
CA GLY A 85 -24.02 -15.38 2.58
C GLY A 85 -23.06 -14.37 1.94
N VAL A 86 -22.32 -13.59 2.73
CA VAL A 86 -21.36 -12.61 2.23
C VAL A 86 -19.93 -13.06 2.52
N THR A 87 -19.09 -13.08 1.49
CA THR A 87 -17.64 -13.24 1.60
C THR A 87 -17.03 -12.02 2.31
N PRO A 88 -16.38 -12.17 3.47
CA PRO A 88 -15.91 -11.02 4.26
C PRO A 88 -14.87 -10.14 3.56
N ILE A 89 -13.99 -10.72 2.73
CA ILE A 89 -12.99 -9.99 1.94
C ILE A 89 -13.06 -10.45 0.49
N ALA A 90 -13.39 -9.50 -0.39
CA ALA A 90 -13.35 -9.70 -1.83
C ALA A 90 -11.96 -9.34 -2.36
N MET A 91 -11.24 -10.34 -2.86
CA MET A 91 -9.89 -10.21 -3.44
C MET A 91 -9.73 -11.26 -4.55
N SER A 92 -8.69 -11.19 -5.37
CA SER A 92 -8.27 -12.33 -6.19
C SER A 92 -6.95 -12.91 -5.68
N ASP A 93 -6.56 -14.07 -6.19
CA ASP A 93 -5.28 -14.70 -5.86
C ASP A 93 -4.12 -14.25 -6.76
N GLU A 94 -4.26 -13.14 -7.50
CA GLU A 94 -3.13 -12.57 -8.24
C GLU A 94 -2.05 -12.08 -7.27
N SER A 95 -0.79 -12.45 -7.53
CA SER A 95 0.31 -12.21 -6.60
C SER A 95 0.47 -10.74 -6.21
N TRP A 96 0.23 -9.82 -7.14
CA TRP A 96 0.31 -8.38 -6.88
C TRP A 96 -0.77 -7.92 -5.89
N GLN A 97 -1.98 -8.49 -5.90
CA GLN A 97 -3.01 -8.12 -4.92
C GLN A 97 -2.69 -8.62 -3.52
N ILE A 98 -2.09 -9.81 -3.43
CA ILE A 98 -1.65 -10.38 -2.15
C ILE A 98 -0.48 -9.56 -1.57
N GLU A 99 0.44 -9.13 -2.42
CA GLU A 99 1.56 -8.25 -2.04
C GLU A 99 1.05 -6.90 -1.51
N GLU A 100 0.08 -6.29 -2.20
CA GLU A 100 -0.52 -5.01 -1.79
C GLU A 100 -1.27 -5.11 -0.44
N LEU A 101 -1.97 -6.22 -0.22
CA LEU A 101 -2.60 -6.52 1.07
C LEU A 101 -1.54 -6.71 2.17
N PHE A 102 -0.47 -7.45 1.87
CA PHE A 102 0.62 -7.68 2.80
C PHE A 102 1.33 -6.38 3.20
N GLU A 103 1.68 -5.52 2.24
CA GLU A 103 2.32 -4.23 2.51
C GLU A 103 1.45 -3.31 3.36
N SER A 104 0.14 -3.29 3.10
CA SER A 104 -0.83 -2.54 3.90
C SER A 104 -0.85 -3.04 5.36
N MET A 105 -0.85 -4.36 5.57
CA MET A 105 -0.77 -4.93 6.92
C MET A 105 0.57 -4.65 7.59
N LEU A 106 1.68 -4.73 6.85
CA LEU A 106 3.04 -4.52 7.35
C LEU A 106 3.18 -3.13 7.98
N ILE A 107 2.66 -2.10 7.30
CA ILE A 107 2.67 -0.73 7.81
C ILE A 107 1.62 -0.51 8.92
N ASP A 108 0.43 -1.08 8.81
CA ASP A 108 -0.64 -0.88 9.79
C ASP A 108 -0.29 -1.46 11.17
N VAL A 109 0.37 -2.63 11.21
CA VAL A 109 0.62 -3.34 12.48
C VAL A 109 1.98 -3.03 13.11
N ASN A 110 2.98 -2.63 12.30
CA ASN A 110 4.34 -2.37 12.78
C ASN A 110 4.78 -0.91 12.61
N GLY A 111 3.99 -0.09 11.94
CA GLY A 111 4.27 1.33 11.72
C GLY A 111 5.26 1.62 10.59
N PRO A 112 5.42 2.91 10.24
CA PRO A 112 6.20 3.34 9.08
C PRO A 112 7.70 3.07 9.19
N ASP A 113 8.26 3.11 10.41
CA ASP A 113 9.69 2.86 10.63
C ASP A 113 10.08 1.40 10.36
N PHE A 114 9.24 0.46 10.81
CA PHE A 114 9.46 -0.95 10.53
C PHE A 114 9.24 -1.24 9.04
N TYR A 115 8.17 -0.69 8.44
CA TYR A 115 7.94 -0.79 7.00
C TYR A 115 9.16 -0.32 6.21
N LYS A 116 9.73 0.85 6.55
CA LYS A 116 10.94 1.35 5.88
C LYS A 116 12.10 0.37 6.02
N LYS A 117 12.40 -0.13 7.22
CA LYS A 117 13.49 -1.09 7.43
C LYS A 117 13.31 -2.37 6.61
N ALA A 118 12.09 -2.92 6.61
CA ALA A 118 11.81 -4.20 5.97
C ALA A 118 11.66 -4.08 4.44
N ALA A 119 10.80 -3.19 3.95
CA ALA A 119 10.40 -3.12 2.54
C ALA A 119 11.28 -2.19 1.70
N ILE A 120 11.93 -1.19 2.30
CA ILE A 120 12.76 -0.22 1.57
C ILE A 120 14.25 -0.50 1.77
N ASP A 121 14.69 -0.63 3.02
CA ASP A 121 16.11 -0.81 3.35
C ASP A 121 16.55 -2.29 3.26
N LEU A 122 15.60 -3.23 3.15
CA LEU A 122 15.81 -4.68 3.09
C LEU A 122 16.67 -5.21 4.26
N ASP A 123 16.44 -4.69 5.46
CA ASP A 123 17.17 -5.06 6.66
C ASP A 123 16.87 -6.51 7.06
N GLU A 124 17.88 -7.39 7.02
CA GLU A 124 17.73 -8.82 7.31
C GLU A 124 17.21 -9.10 8.73
N THR A 125 17.52 -8.24 9.70
CA THR A 125 17.05 -8.42 11.08
C THR A 125 15.55 -8.14 11.17
N ALA A 126 15.07 -7.08 10.50
CA ALA A 126 13.65 -6.78 10.39
C ALA A 126 12.91 -7.87 9.60
N LEU A 127 13.47 -8.35 8.49
CA LEU A 127 12.88 -9.39 7.66
C LEU A 127 12.76 -10.75 8.38
N SER A 128 13.65 -11.05 9.32
CA SER A 128 13.64 -12.29 10.12
C SER A 128 13.02 -12.14 11.51
N SER A 129 12.40 -10.98 11.79
CA SER A 129 11.89 -10.65 13.12
C SER A 129 10.52 -11.29 13.45
N PRO A 130 10.17 -11.41 14.74
CA PRO A 130 8.82 -11.79 15.18
C PRO A 130 7.72 -10.87 14.64
N GLU A 131 7.99 -9.58 14.45
CA GLU A 131 7.08 -8.60 13.86
C GLU A 131 6.73 -8.95 12.41
N MET A 132 7.72 -9.39 11.63
CA MET A 132 7.50 -9.88 10.28
C MET A 132 6.65 -11.16 10.28
N ILE A 133 6.97 -12.12 11.17
CA ILE A 133 6.19 -13.36 11.33
C ILE A 133 4.73 -13.04 11.65
N LYS A 134 4.48 -12.14 12.61
CA LYS A 134 3.13 -11.69 12.99
C LYS A 134 2.35 -11.12 11.80
N THR A 135 3.03 -10.41 10.91
CA THR A 135 2.41 -9.84 9.70
C THR A 135 1.99 -10.95 8.73
N PHE A 136 2.84 -11.96 8.51
CA PHE A 136 2.49 -13.13 7.69
C PHE A 136 1.36 -13.97 8.30
N GLU A 137 1.35 -14.13 9.63
CA GLU A 137 0.24 -14.81 10.32
C GLU A 137 -1.08 -14.05 10.13
N LEU A 138 -1.05 -12.71 10.21
CA LEU A 138 -2.22 -11.89 9.95
C LEU A 138 -2.69 -12.02 8.49
N LEU A 139 -1.77 -11.96 7.53
CA LEU A 139 -2.06 -12.18 6.12
C LEU A 139 -2.73 -13.54 5.92
N GLY A 140 -2.23 -14.60 6.56
CA GLY A 140 -2.82 -15.93 6.51
C GLY A 140 -4.25 -15.97 7.02
N LYS A 141 -4.53 -15.33 8.17
CA LYS A 141 -5.89 -15.22 8.73
C LYS A 141 -6.84 -14.47 7.80
N VAL A 142 -6.40 -13.32 7.27
CA VAL A 142 -7.23 -12.47 6.41
C VAL A 142 -7.46 -13.11 5.05
N ARG A 143 -6.45 -13.77 4.46
CA ARG A 143 -6.64 -14.58 3.24
C ARG A 143 -7.62 -15.72 3.46
N GLY A 144 -7.65 -16.33 4.65
CA GLY A 144 -8.67 -17.33 5.00
C GLY A 144 -10.10 -16.77 5.14
N LEU A 145 -10.28 -15.45 5.04
CA LEU A 145 -11.60 -14.83 4.94
C LEU A 145 -12.11 -14.73 3.50
N HIS A 146 -11.23 -14.90 2.52
CA HIS A 146 -11.60 -15.15 1.13
C HIS A 146 -12.05 -16.62 0.98
N ASP A 147 -12.94 -16.89 0.02
CA ASP A 147 -13.45 -18.24 -0.25
C ASP A 147 -12.38 -19.18 -0.81
#